data_AF-A0A967IDD6-F1
#
_entry.id   AF-A0A967IDD6-F1
#
_cell.length_a   1.000
_cell.length_b   1.000
_cell.length_c   1.000
_cell.angle_alpha   90.00
_cell.angle_beta   90.00
_cell.angle_gamma   90.00
#
_symmetry.space_group_name_H-M   'P 1'
#
loop_
_entity.id
_entity.type
_entity.pdbx_description
1 polymer ?
#
loop_
_entity_poly.entity_id
_entity_poly.type
_entity_poly.pdbx_seq_one_letter_code
_entity_poly.pdbx_strand_id
1 'polypeptide(L)' 'MRPGDLIIEIDGQEIETIEEFRTVLDAVEKDQVLRLLIQRRDSLFYTTIKAE' A
#
# COMPACT_ATOMS: atom_id res chain seq x y z
N MET A 1 9.18 -3.51 0.69
CA MET A 1 9.07 -2.22 1.42
C MET A 1 10.14 -2.13 2.49
N ARG A 2 10.38 -0.95 3.05
CA ARG A 2 11.27 -0.79 4.21
C ARG A 2 10.63 0.13 5.27
N PRO A 3 11.04 0.04 6.54
CA PRO A 3 10.57 0.96 7.57
C PRO A 3 10.79 2.43 7.17
N GLY A 4 9.77 3.25 7.42
CA GLY A 4 9.74 4.67 7.08
C GLY A 4 9.17 5.00 5.69
N ASP A 5 8.74 4.00 4.91
CA ASP A 5 7.90 4.23 3.74
C ASP A 5 6.47 4.59 4.20
N LEU A 6 5.90 5.66 3.63
CA LEU A 6 4.49 6.04 3.84
C LEU A 6 3.67 5.52 2.66
N ILE A 7 2.61 4.76 2.93
CA ILE A 7 1.67 4.30 1.90
C ILE A 7 0.69 5.44 1.60
N ILE A 8 0.53 5.78 0.32
CA ILE A 8 -0.41 6.81 -0.16
C ILE A 8 -1.54 6.18 -0.95
N GLU A 9 -1.26 5.15 -1.77
CA GLU A 9 -2.28 4.44 -2.53
C GLU A 9 -2.08 2.92 -2.48
N ILE A 10 -3.18 2.18 -2.58
CA ILE A 10 -3.22 0.73 -2.84
C ILE A 10 -4.11 0.50 -4.05
N ASP A 11 -3.55 -0.12 -5.11
CA ASP A 11 -4.21 -0.41 -6.38
C ASP A 11 -4.91 0.80 -7.04
N GLY A 12 -4.47 2.02 -6.71
CA GLY A 12 -5.01 3.27 -7.25
C GLY A 12 -6.11 3.90 -6.42
N GLN A 13 -6.42 3.32 -5.26
CA GLN A 13 -7.23 3.94 -4.22
C GLN A 13 -6.32 4.69 -3.25
N GLU A 14 -6.56 5.98 -3.07
CA GLU A 14 -5.89 6.81 -2.05
C GLU A 14 -6.29 6.35 -0.65
N ILE A 15 -5.31 6.34 0.26
CA ILE A 15 -5.46 5.90 1.65
C ILE A 15 -5.03 7.05 2.55
N GLU A 16 -5.99 7.68 3.22
CA GLU A 16 -5.75 8.79 4.15
C GLU A 16 -5.81 8.34 5.61
N THR A 17 -6.53 7.25 5.88
CA THR A 17 -6.78 6.77 7.26
C THR A 17 -6.36 5.32 7.47
N ILE A 18 -6.11 4.98 8.74
CA ILE A 18 -5.78 3.60 9.11
C ILE A 18 -6.99 2.66 8.94
N GLU A 19 -8.21 3.19 9.05
CA GLU A 19 -9.46 2.47 8.82
C GLU A 19 -9.62 2.06 7.35
N GLU A 20 -9.33 2.96 6.41
CA GLU A 20 -9.31 2.65 4.97
C GLU A 20 -8.25 1.59 4.65
N PHE A 21 -7.05 1.76 5.21
CA PHE A 21 -5.97 0.79 5.04
C PHE A 21 -6.40 -0.62 5.48
N ARG A 22 -7.00 -0.74 6.68
CA ARG A 22 -7.52 -2.03 7.18
C ARG A 22 -8.62 -2.60 6.30
N THR A 23 -9.55 -1.76 5.85
CA THR A 23 -10.64 -2.18 4.96
C THR A 23 -10.11 -2.77 3.66
N VAL A 24 -9.08 -2.14 3.07
CA VAL A 24 -8.43 -2.68 1.87
C VAL A 24 -7.77 -4.02 2.19
N LEU A 25 -7.00 -4.11 3.28
CA LEU A 25 -6.34 -5.36 3.67
C LEU A 25 -7.30 -6.53 3.94
N ASP A 26 -8.47 -6.26 4.51
CA ASP A 26 -9.49 -7.30 4.77
C ASP A 26 -10.05 -7.91 3.48
N ALA A 27 -9.97 -7.19 2.36
CA ALA A 27 -10.38 -7.65 1.04
C ALA A 27 -9.25 -8.32 0.24
N VAL A 28 -8.02 -8.34 0.76
CA VAL A 28 -6.86 -8.90 0.06
C VAL A 28 -6.87 -10.43 0.14
N GLU A 29 -6.77 -11.08 -1.01
CA GLU A 29 -6.66 -12.53 -1.10
C GLU A 29 -5.22 -13.00 -0.90
N LYS A 30 -5.08 -14.25 -0.45
CA LYS A 30 -3.78 -14.91 -0.37
C LYS A 30 -3.10 -14.91 -1.74
N ASP A 31 -1.79 -14.65 -1.75
CA ASP A 31 -0.96 -14.59 -2.95
C ASP A 31 -1.28 -13.42 -3.91
N GLN A 32 -2.25 -12.56 -3.58
CA GLN A 32 -2.57 -11.37 -4.37
C GLN A 32 -1.38 -10.40 -4.41
N VAL A 33 -1.12 -9.84 -5.59
CA VAL A 33 -0.11 -8.80 -5.77
C VAL A 33 -0.80 -7.45 -5.72
N LEU A 34 -0.41 -6.61 -4.77
CA LEU A 34 -0.90 -5.25 -4.59
C LEU A 34 0.12 -4.27 -5.16
N ARG A 35 -0.34 -3.28 -5.92
CA ARG A 35 0.44 -2.11 -6.33
C ARG A 35 0.29 -1.02 -5.29
N LEU A 36 1.41 -0.52 -4.79
CA LEU A 36 1.44 0.56 -3.82
C LEU A 36 2.04 1.81 -4.44
N LEU A 37 1.46 2.98 -4.16
CA LEU A 37 2.19 4.24 -4.20
C LEU A 37 2.74 4.50 -2.81
N ILE A 38 4.05 4.67 -2.70
CA ILE A 38 4.71 5.02 -1.45
C ILE A 38 5.47 6.33 -1.56
N GLN A 39 5.46 7.11 -0.49
CA GLN A 39 6.40 8.19 -0.27
C GLN A 39 7.57 7.71 0.56
N ARG A 40 8.77 8.08 0.11
CA ARG A 40 10.03 7.80 0.79
C ARG A 40 10.87 9.06 0.72
N ARG A 41 10.95 9.76 1.86
CA ARG A 41 11.50 11.13 1.93
C ARG A 41 10.71 12.02 0.96
N ASP A 42 11.39 12.71 0.06
CA ASP A 42 10.78 13.67 -0.88
C ASP A 42 10.45 13.03 -2.25
N SER A 43 10.40 11.70 -2.32
CA SER A 43 10.21 10.98 -3.58
C SER A 43 9.07 9.96 -3.48
N LEU A 44 8.32 9.87 -4.58
CA LEU A 44 7.24 8.90 -4.76
C LEU A 44 7.74 7.71 -5.57
N PHE A 45 7.33 6.50 -5.16
CA PHE A 45 7.68 5.26 -5.83
C PHE A 45 6.44 4.39 -5.98
N TYR A 46 6.29 3.78 -7.15
CA TYR A 46 5.46 2.60 -7.28
C TYR A 46 6.28 1.36 -6.89
N THR A 47 5.66 0.48 -6.09
CA THR A 47 6.20 -0.84 -5.77
C THR A 47 5.08 -1.85 -5.77
N THR A 48 5.41 -3.13 -5.85
CA THR A 48 4.46 -4.21 -5.58
C THR A 48 4.81 -4.92 -4.29
N ILE A 49 3.79 -5.46 -3.63
CA ILE A 49 3.94 -6.44 -2.55
C ILE A 49 3.04 -7.64 -2.86
N LYS A 50 3.47 -8.83 -2.46
CA LYS A 50 2.66 -10.03 -2.51
C LYS A 50 2.11 -10.30 -1.11
N ALA A 51 0.80 -10.46 -1.00
CA ALA A 51 0.16 -10.87 0.25
C ALA A 51 0.43 -12.36 0.50
N GLU A 52 0.87 -12.70 1.71
CA GLU A 52 1.20 -14.08 2.12
C GLU A 52 0.06 -14.73 2.91
#